data_AF-A0A959E0L9-F1
#
_entry.id   AF-A0A959E0L9-F1
#
_cell.length_a   1.000
_cell.length_b   1.000
_cell.length_c   1.000
_cell.angle_alpha   90.00
_cell.angle_beta   90.00
_cell.angle_gamma   90.00
#
_symmetry.space_group_name_H-M   'P 1'
#
loop_
_entity.id
_entity.type
_entity.pdbx_description
1 polymer ?
#
loop_
_entity_poly.entity_id
_entity_poly.type
_entity_poly.pdbx_seq_one_letter_code
_entity_poly.pdbx_strand_id
1 'polypeptide(L)' 'MKDLTLTVTIDEANQILDALGDKPFAQVYNLIGKIQQQAAAQLQEPMPMPEAKQLKPNEEGVSLNPNEMGSKPK' A
#
# COMPACT_ATOMS: atom_id res chain seq x y z
N MET A 1 27.02 -10.38 -14.21
CA MET A 1 27.10 -10.46 -12.74
C MET A 1 25.76 -10.99 -12.23
N LYS A 2 25.72 -11.61 -11.04
CA LYS A 2 24.48 -12.12 -10.44
C LYS A 2 24.08 -11.21 -9.29
N ASP A 3 22.79 -10.90 -9.18
CA ASP A 3 22.24 -10.13 -8.07
C ASP A 3 21.81 -11.06 -6.91
N LEU A 4 21.83 -10.53 -5.70
CA LEU A 4 21.44 -11.22 -4.47
C LEU A 4 20.55 -10.31 -3.63
N THR A 5 19.49 -10.86 -3.06
CA THR A 5 18.64 -10.22 -2.06
C THR A 5 19.09 -10.63 -0.67
N LEU A 6 19.31 -9.66 0.21
CA LEU A 6 19.62 -9.91 1.63
C LEU A 6 18.37 -9.61 2.46
N THR A 7 17.95 -10.58 3.27
CA THR A 7 16.90 -10.38 4.27
C THR A 7 17.58 -10.17 5.61
N VAL A 8 17.50 -8.93 6.10
CA VAL A 8 18.07 -8.48 7.38
C VAL A 8 17.06 -7.58 8.07
N THR A 9 17.18 -7.45 9.38
CA THR A 9 16.43 -6.45 10.15
C THR A 9 16.93 -5.03 9.85
N ILE A 10 16.14 -4.02 10.24
CA ILE A 10 16.54 -2.61 10.12
C ILE A 10 17.80 -2.33 10.93
N ASP A 11 17.92 -2.91 12.14
CA ASP A 11 19.09 -2.73 13.00
C ASP A 11 20.36 -3.34 12.37
N GLU A 12 20.26 -4.54 11.81
CA GLU A 12 21.37 -5.17 11.08
C GLU A 12 21.74 -4.38 9.82
N ALA A 13 20.76 -3.82 9.10
CA ALA A 13 21.02 -2.95 7.95
C ALA A 13 21.78 -1.68 8.35
N ASN A 14 21.40 -1.04 9.46
CA ASN A 14 22.11 0.11 10.01
C ASN A 14 23.54 -0.26 10.42
N GLN A 15 23.73 -1.41 11.07
CA GLN A 15 25.06 -1.89 11.45
C GLN A 15 25.97 -2.15 10.23
N ILE A 16 25.41 -2.68 9.14
CA ILE A 16 26.14 -2.84 7.87
C ILE A 16 26.53 -1.48 7.31
N LEU A 17 25.61 -0.51 7.30
CA LEU A 17 25.88 0.85 6.81
C LEU A 17 26.97 1.56 7.64
N ASP A 18 26.93 1.42 8.97
CA ASP A 18 27.94 1.96 9.87
C ASP A 18 29.33 1.35 9.58
N ALA A 19 29.40 0.03 9.45
CA ALA A 19 30.66 -0.66 9.11
C ALA A 19 31.21 -0.29 7.72
N LEU A 20 30.35 0.11 6.79
CA LEU A 20 30.78 0.66 5.50
C LEU A 20 31.29 2.11 5.63
N GLY A 21 30.81 2.88 6.60
CA GLY A 21 31.25 4.23 6.92
C GLY A 21 32.73 4.33 7.33
N ASP A 22 33.29 3.26 7.90
CA ASP A 22 34.71 3.17 8.26
C ASP A 22 35.66 2.99 7.06
N LYS A 23 35.13 2.81 5.85
CA LYS A 23 35.91 2.61 4.62
C LYS A 23 35.96 3.88 3.77
N PRO A 24 36.95 4.04 2.88
CA PRO A 24 36.99 5.16 1.95
C PRO A 24 35.72 5.24 1.10
N PHE A 25 35.07 6.41 1.07
CA PHE A 25 33.79 6.62 0.39
C PHE A 25 33.76 6.13 -1.06
N ALA A 26 34.86 6.33 -1.81
CA ALA A 26 35.00 5.90 -3.20
C ALA A 26 34.79 4.38 -3.42
N GLN A 27 34.98 3.57 -2.38
CA GLN A 27 34.79 2.11 -2.46
C GLN A 27 33.36 1.69 -2.09
N VAL A 28 32.65 2.47 -1.27
CA VAL A 28 31.39 2.05 -0.64
C VAL A 28 30.15 2.77 -1.16
N TYR A 29 30.28 3.92 -1.83
CA TYR A 29 29.14 4.73 -2.26
C TYR A 29 28.10 3.94 -3.10
N ASN A 30 28.59 3.11 -4.04
CA ASN A 30 27.72 2.25 -4.86
C ASN A 30 27.00 1.19 -4.03
N LEU A 31 27.67 0.61 -3.04
CA LEU A 31 27.10 -0.44 -2.19
C LEU A 31 26.05 0.14 -1.24
N ILE A 32 26.35 1.27 -0.61
CA ILE A 32 25.41 2.02 0.23
C ILE A 32 24.15 2.37 -0.58
N GLY A 33 24.32 2.91 -1.79
CA GLY A 33 23.19 3.24 -2.66
C GLY A 33 22.31 2.01 -2.98
N LYS A 34 22.91 0.85 -3.26
CA LYS A 34 22.16 -0.39 -3.50
C LYS A 34 21.39 -0.86 -2.27
N ILE A 35 21.99 -0.81 -1.08
CA ILE A 35 21.31 -1.18 0.17
C ILE A 35 20.12 -0.26 0.43
N GLN A 36 20.31 1.05 0.28
CA GLN A 36 19.22 2.04 0.45
C GLN A 36 18.08 1.82 -0.54
N GLN A 37 18.38 1.49 -1.80
CA GLN A 37 17.36 1.17 -2.81
C GLN A 37 16.56 -0.09 -2.43
N GLN A 38 17.23 -1.14 -1.97
CA GLN A 38 16.56 -2.37 -1.50
C GLN A 38 15.69 -2.11 -0.27
N ALA A 39 16.14 -1.27 0.66
CA ALA A 39 15.39 -0.91 1.85
C ALA A 39 14.15 -0.07 1.50
N ALA A 40 14.29 0.94 0.63
CA ALA A 40 13.17 1.79 0.20
C ALA A 40 12.03 0.99 -0.47
N ALA A 41 12.39 -0.02 -1.27
CA ALA A 41 11.40 -0.90 -1.92
C ALA A 41 10.65 -1.81 -0.92
N GLN A 42 11.25 -2.11 0.23
CA GLN A 42 10.68 -2.98 1.27
C GLN A 42 9.94 -2.21 2.37
N LEU A 43 10.35 -0.96 2.63
CA LEU A 43 9.78 -0.07 3.64
C LEU A 43 8.60 0.77 3.13
N GLN A 44 8.37 0.81 1.81
CA GLN A 44 7.11 1.35 1.28
C GLN A 44 5.97 0.44 1.75
N GLU A 45 5.28 0.86 2.81
CA GLU A 45 4.04 0.23 3.24
C GLU A 45 3.12 0.12 2.01
N PRO A 46 2.55 -1.06 1.73
CA PRO A 46 1.49 -1.15 0.76
C PRO A 46 0.39 -0.20 1.27
N MET A 47 0.17 0.90 0.55
CA MET A 47 -0.90 1.82 0.87
C MET A 47 -2.17 1.00 1.09
N PRO A 48 -2.85 1.12 2.24
CA PRO A 48 -4.14 0.50 2.40
C PRO A 48 -5.02 1.09 1.30
N MET A 49 -5.36 0.27 0.30
CA MET A 49 -6.40 0.62 -0.65
C MET A 49 -7.60 1.03 0.19
N PRO A 50 -8.17 2.24 0.01
CA PRO A 50 -9.38 2.59 0.71
C PRO A 50 -10.40 1.53 0.33
N GLU A 51 -10.75 0.71 1.33
CA GLU A 51 -11.77 -0.32 1.25
C GLU A 51 -12.95 0.34 0.54
N ALA A 52 -13.23 -0.12 -0.68
CA ALA A 52 -14.27 0.45 -1.51
C ALA A 52 -15.52 0.45 -0.66
N LYS A 53 -15.93 1.62 -0.17
CA LYS A 53 -17.19 1.80 0.56
C LYS A 53 -18.22 1.10 -0.30
N GLN A 54 -18.69 -0.06 0.16
CA GLN A 54 -19.73 -0.83 -0.50
C GLN A 54 -20.90 0.13 -0.66
N LEU A 55 -21.05 0.64 -1.89
CA LEU A 55 -22.25 1.31 -2.32
C LEU A 55 -23.34 0.26 -2.18
N LYS A 56 -24.12 0.36 -1.10
CA LYS A 56 -25.34 -0.43 -0.94
C LYS A 56 -26.15 -0.23 -2.22
N PRO A 57 -26.62 -1.29 -2.90
CA PRO A 57 -27.53 -1.13 -4.02
C PRO A 57 -28.77 -0.41 -3.50
N ASN A 58 -29.00 0.77 -4.06
CA ASN A 58 -30.19 1.57 -3.94
C ASN A 58 -31.43 0.72 -4.30
N GLU A 59 -32.17 0.31 -3.27
CA GLU A 59 -33.54 -0.21 -3.36
C GLU A 59 -34.51 0.92 -3.74
N GLU A 60 -34.40 1.44 -4.96
CA GLU A 60 -35.43 2.31 -5.55
C GLU A 60 -36.07 1.60 -6.74
N GLY A 61 -36.61 0.40 -6.47
CA GLY A 61 -37.74 -0.10 -7.23
C GLY A 61 -38.97 0.71 -6.84
N VAL A 62 -39.26 1.77 -7.58
CA VAL A 62 -40.56 2.45 -7.51
C VAL A 62 -41.63 1.43 -7.91
N SER A 63 -42.21 0.77 -6.91
CA SER A 63 -43.41 -0.03 -7.08
C SER A 63 -44.55 0.94 -7.39
N LEU A 64 -44.84 1.12 -8.67
CA LEU A 64 -46.11 1.69 -9.12
C LEU A 64 -47.22 0.78 -8.62
N ASN A 65 -47.93 1.17 -7.57
CA ASN A 65 -49.11 0.45 -7.10
C ASN A 65 -50.31 0.87 -7.98
N PRO A 66 -50.89 -0.02 -8.82
CA PRO A 66 -51.87 0.39 -9.82
C PRO A 66 -53.34 0.34 -9.33
N ASN A 67 -53.63 0.33 -8.02
CA ASN A 67 -54.98 0.02 -7.58
C ASN A 67 -55.44 0.68 -6.27
N GLU A 68 -55.74 1.98 -6.31
CA GLU A 68 -56.75 2.59 -5.42
C GLU A 68 -57.55 3.66 -6.18
N MET A 69 -58.20 3.22 -7.27
CA MET A 69 -59.32 3.96 -7.87
C MET A 69 -60.57 3.66 -7.05
N GLY A 70 -61.09 4.67 -6.37
CA GLY A 70 -62.47 4.69 -5.88
C GLY A 70 -62.61 4.63 -4.37
N SER A 71 -62.90 5.79 -3.77
CA SER A 71 -64.16 6.03 -3.04
C SER A 71 -64.18 7.45 -2.47
N LYS A 72 -64.88 8.36 -3.15
CA LYS A 72 -65.67 9.40 -2.45
C LYS A 72 -66.73 8.66 -1.64
N PRO A 73 -67.03 9.03 -0.38
CA PRO A 73 -67.94 10.17 -0.10
C PRO A 73 -67.51 10.91 1.20
N LYS A 74 -68.12 11.96 1.72
CA LYS A 74 -69.42 12.61 1.54
C LYS A 74 -69.27 14.07 1.98
#